data_AF-I3INL9-F1
#
_entry.id   AF-I3INL9-F1
#
_cell.length_a   1.000
_cell.length_b   1.000
_cell.length_c   1.000
_cell.angle_alpha   90.00
_cell.angle_beta   90.00
_cell.angle_gamma   90.00
#
_symmetry.space_group_name_H-M   'P 1'
#
loop_
_entity.id
_entity.type
_entity.pdbx_description
1 polymer ?
#
loop_
_entity_poly.entity_id
_entity_poly.type
_entity_poly.pdbx_seq_one_letter_code
_entity_poly.pdbx_strand_id
1 'polypeptide(L)'
;MQLKIFILYFILGGTIVSIATFIGSQGRGLLASFMAIFPAITLLTSVLIYNRGGQVATIHYAKGLLLMTPSWIIYVLCIIFLLPRLGFVKSVAIGVITYMVFSWITSVIVSHFGWGA
;
A
#
# COMPACT_ATOMS: atom_id res chain seq x y z
N MET A 1 -7.57 3.26 26.72
CA MET A 1 -6.51 4.16 26.17
C MET A 1 -6.19 3.92 24.67
N GLN A 2 -6.96 3.12 23.93
CA GLN A 2 -6.67 2.82 22.50
C GLN A 2 -7.48 3.65 21.49
N LEU A 3 -8.70 4.10 21.84
CA LEU A 3 -9.57 4.84 20.92
C LEU A 3 -8.95 6.16 20.42
N LYS A 4 -8.28 6.92 21.29
CA LYS A 4 -7.63 8.19 20.92
C LYS A 4 -6.54 7.99 19.86
N ILE A 5 -5.82 6.88 19.94
CA ILE A 5 -4.77 6.49 19.00
C ILE A 5 -5.37 6.12 17.64
N PHE A 6 -6.46 5.33 17.62
CA PHE A 6 -7.15 5.00 16.38
C PHE A 6 -7.77 6.21 15.69
N ILE A 7 -8.34 7.14 16.47
CA ILE A 7 -8.85 8.42 15.93
C ILE A 7 -7.72 9.22 15.28
N LEU A 8 -6.55 9.30 15.93
CA LEU A 8 -5.40 10.00 15.36
C LEU A 8 -4.95 9.36 14.03
N TYR A 9 -4.93 8.03 13.95
CA TYR A 9 -4.57 7.31 12.71
C TYR A 9 -5.57 7.53 11.59
N PHE A 10 -6.87 7.55 11.94
CA PHE A 10 -7.93 7.87 11.00
C PHE A 10 -7.80 9.30 10.45
N ILE A 11 -7.57 10.29 11.31
CA ILE A 11 -7.35 11.68 10.90
C ILE A 11 -6.12 11.79 10.01
N LEU A 12 -5.01 11.14 10.37
CA LEU A 12 -3.77 11.18 9.59
C LEU A 12 -3.98 10.57 8.19
N GLY A 13 -4.61 9.40 8.11
CA GLY A 13 -4.93 8.77 6.83
C GLY A 13 -5.89 9.60 5.99
N GLY A 14 -6.98 10.08 6.59
CA GLY A 14 -7.96 10.93 5.93
C GLY A 14 -7.36 12.25 5.41
N THR A 15 -6.42 12.83 6.14
CA THR A 15 -5.70 14.05 5.74
C THR A 15 -4.83 13.78 4.52
N ILE A 16 -4.04 12.70 4.53
CA ILE A 16 -3.19 12.32 3.39
C ILE A 16 -4.04 12.08 2.13
N VAL A 17 -5.13 11.33 2.26
CA VAL A 17 -6.06 11.05 1.15
C VAL A 17 -6.68 12.34 0.62
N SER A 18 -7.12 13.24 1.51
CA SER A 18 -7.74 14.50 1.12
C SER A 18 -6.74 15.41 0.38
N ILE A 19 -5.52 15.54 0.88
CA ILE A 19 -4.45 16.33 0.24
C ILE A 19 -4.08 15.73 -1.12
N ALA A 20 -3.86 14.42 -1.19
CA ALA A 20 -3.52 13.75 -2.44
C ALA A 20 -4.63 13.93 -3.49
N THR A 21 -5.90 13.83 -3.06
CA THR A 21 -7.07 14.04 -3.93
C THR A 21 -7.15 15.49 -4.41
N PHE A 22 -7.00 16.46 -3.52
CA PHE A 22 -7.04 17.89 -3.86
C PHE A 22 -5.92 18.29 -4.82
N ILE A 23 -4.70 17.76 -4.64
CA ILE A 23 -3.58 18.01 -5.54
C ILE A 23 -3.79 17.27 -6.87
N GLY A 24 -4.31 16.05 -6.83
CA GLY A 24 -4.58 15.23 -8.01
C GLY A 24 -5.65 15.82 -8.92
N SER A 25 -6.72 16.40 -8.34
CA SER A 25 -7.78 17.07 -9.10
C SER A 25 -7.32 18.34 -9.81
N GLN A 26 -6.18 18.93 -9.41
CA GLN A 26 -5.54 20.05 -10.09
C GLN A 26 -4.60 19.62 -11.24
N GLY A 27 -4.59 18.34 -11.61
CA GLY A 27 -3.71 17.81 -12.66
C GLY A 27 -2.26 17.59 -12.22
N ARG A 28 -1.92 17.81 -10.95
CA ARG A 28 -0.56 17.64 -10.40
C ARG A 28 -0.32 16.19 -9.98
N GLY A 29 -0.40 15.26 -10.94
CA GLY A 29 -0.38 13.81 -10.69
C GLY A 29 0.83 13.29 -9.93
N LEU A 30 2.04 13.81 -10.21
CA LEU A 30 3.27 13.38 -9.53
C LEU A 30 3.25 13.73 -8.03
N LEU A 31 2.82 14.95 -7.69
CA LEU A 31 2.74 15.41 -6.31
C LEU A 31 1.61 14.71 -5.54
N ALA A 32 0.47 14.47 -6.21
CA ALA A 32 -0.61 13.67 -5.66
C ALA A 32 -0.13 12.24 -5.34
N SER A 33 0.63 11.64 -6.25
CA SER A 33 1.20 10.30 -6.07
C SER A 33 2.22 10.27 -4.93
N PHE A 34 3.09 11.28 -4.83
CA PHE A 34 4.04 11.43 -3.71
C PHE A 34 3.32 11.49 -2.36
N MET A 35 2.23 12.27 -2.26
CA MET A 35 1.44 12.35 -1.03
C MET A 35 0.78 11.00 -0.72
N ALA A 36 0.24 10.31 -1.73
CA ALA A 36 -0.42 9.01 -1.56
C ALA A 36 0.54 7.90 -1.10
N ILE A 37 1.81 7.93 -1.53
CA ILE A 37 2.84 6.95 -1.13
C ILE A 37 3.69 7.41 0.06
N PHE A 38 3.34 8.55 0.69
CA PHE A 38 4.06 9.05 1.84
C PHE A 38 4.07 7.98 2.96
N PRO A 39 5.24 7.58 3.49
CA PRO A 39 5.39 6.38 4.30
C PRO A 39 4.90 6.54 5.74
N ALA A 40 3.85 7.32 5.99
CA ALA A 40 3.35 7.58 7.35
C ALA A 40 2.79 6.31 8.00
N ILE A 41 1.92 5.57 7.30
CA ILE A 41 1.35 4.32 7.82
C ILE A 41 2.44 3.28 7.99
N THR A 42 3.37 3.19 7.02
CA THR A 42 4.50 2.26 7.08
C THR A 42 5.40 2.54 8.28
N LEU A 43 5.79 3.80 8.49
CA LEU A 43 6.63 4.21 9.62
C LEU A 43 5.95 3.85 10.95
N LEU A 44 4.67 4.20 11.09
CA LEU A 44 3.92 3.92 12.29
C LEU A 44 3.81 2.42 12.57
N THR A 45 3.51 1.64 11.53
CA THR A 45 3.40 0.18 11.62
C THR A 45 4.76 -0.43 12.00
N SER A 46 5.86 0.03 11.41
CA SER A 46 7.21 -0.41 11.75
C SER A 46 7.57 -0.13 13.22
N VAL A 47 7.20 1.05 13.75
CA VAL A 47 7.42 1.39 15.18
C VAL A 47 6.60 0.48 16.09
N LEU A 48 5.33 0.24 15.77
CA LEU A 48 4.48 -0.64 16.55
C LEU A 48 4.96 -2.09 16.53
N ILE A 49 5.37 -2.59 15.37
CA ILE A 49 5.96 -3.93 15.23
C ILE A 49 7.27 -4.00 16.01
N TYR A 50 8.14 -2.99 15.92
CA TYR A 50 9.40 -2.97 16.66
C TYR A 50 9.18 -3.03 18.17
N ASN A 51 8.23 -2.24 18.68
CA ASN A 51 7.90 -2.22 20.10
C ASN A 51 7.28 -3.53 20.62
N ARG A 52 6.70 -4.36 19.74
CA ARG A 52 5.98 -5.59 20.12
C ARG A 52 6.76 -6.87 19.81
N GLY A 53 7.49 -6.90 18.69
CA GLY A 53 8.18 -8.07 18.15
C GLY A 53 9.68 -7.86 17.90
N GLY A 54 10.22 -6.67 18.22
CA GLY A 54 11.64 -6.36 18.12
C GLY A 54 12.16 -6.26 16.68
N GLN A 55 13.48 -6.17 16.57
CA GLN A 55 14.19 -5.91 15.31
C GLN A 55 13.89 -6.95 14.21
N VAL A 56 13.89 -8.25 14.56
CA VAL A 56 13.68 -9.34 13.60
C VAL A 56 12.31 -9.19 12.93
N ALA A 57 11.24 -9.04 13.72
CA ALA A 57 9.88 -8.87 13.20
C ALA A 57 9.75 -7.63 12.28
N THR A 58 10.41 -6.52 12.63
CA THR A 58 10.40 -5.31 11.79
C THR A 58 11.12 -5.54 10.46
N ILE A 59 12.23 -6.28 10.45
CA ILE A 59 12.95 -6.63 9.20
C ILE A 59 12.10 -7.53 8.32
N HIS A 60 11.42 -8.54 8.88
CA HIS A 60 10.51 -9.39 8.10
C HIS A 60 9.36 -8.60 7.50
N TYR A 61 8.78 -7.67 8.26
CA TYR A 61 7.77 -6.74 7.74
C TYR A 61 8.29 -5.90 6.57
N ALA A 62 9.48 -5.31 6.71
CA ALA A 62 10.10 -4.50 5.65
C ALA A 62 10.40 -5.34 4.38
N LYS A 63 10.89 -6.57 4.54
CA LYS A 63 11.06 -7.52 3.43
C LYS A 63 9.72 -7.85 2.77
N GLY A 64 8.67 -8.06 3.56
CA GLY A 64 7.32 -8.29 3.08
C GLY A 64 6.82 -7.14 2.21
N LEU A 65 7.04 -5.89 2.62
CA LEU A 65 6.69 -4.70 1.80
C LEU A 65 7.39 -4.71 0.44
N LEU A 66 8.69 -5.02 0.42
CA LEU A 66 9.46 -5.12 -0.83
C LEU A 66 8.91 -6.23 -1.73
N LEU A 67 8.62 -7.40 -1.18
CA LEU A 67 8.09 -8.55 -1.92
C LEU A 67 6.68 -8.31 -2.48
N MET A 68 5.88 -7.47 -1.83
CA MET A 68 4.53 -7.10 -2.29
C MET A 68 4.53 -5.93 -3.27
N THR A 69 5.66 -5.22 -3.40
CA THR A 69 5.80 -4.07 -4.31
C THR A 69 5.57 -4.43 -5.79
N PRO A 70 6.10 -5.55 -6.33
CA PRO A 70 5.79 -5.96 -7.70
C PRO A 70 4.29 -6.11 -8.00
N SER A 71 3.53 -6.72 -7.08
CA SER A 71 2.07 -6.84 -7.21
C SER A 71 1.38 -5.46 -7.26
N TRP A 72 1.86 -4.51 -6.45
CA TRP A 72 1.37 -3.13 -6.48
C TRP A 72 1.70 -2.43 -7.81
N ILE A 73 2.90 -2.63 -8.36
CA ILE A 73 3.27 -2.08 -9.68
C ILE A 73 2.31 -2.60 -10.75
N ILE A 74 2.02 -3.91 -10.75
CA ILE A 74 1.08 -4.52 -11.71
C ILE A 74 -0.32 -3.89 -11.57
N TYR A 75 -0.80 -3.69 -10.34
CA TYR A 75 -2.06 -2.97 -10.08
C TYR A 75 -2.08 -1.57 -10.72
N VAL A 76 -1.02 -0.78 -10.52
CA VAL A 76 -0.92 0.57 -11.10
C VAL A 76 -0.89 0.52 -12.63
N LEU A 77 -0.18 -0.45 -13.22
CA LEU A 77 -0.18 -0.67 -14.67
C LEU A 77 -1.59 -1.00 -15.18
N CYS A 78 -2.38 -1.79 -14.44
CA CYS A 78 -3.77 -2.03 -14.79
C CYS A 78 -4.58 -0.72 -14.84
N ILE A 79 -4.40 0.17 -13.87
CA ILE A 79 -5.08 1.47 -13.90
C ILE A 79 -4.63 2.29 -15.12
N ILE A 80 -3.32 2.40 -15.38
CA ILE A 80 -2.78 3.19 -16.50
C ILE A 80 -3.35 2.71 -17.85
N PHE A 81 -3.37 1.40 -18.09
CA PHE A 81 -3.76 0.86 -19.41
C PHE A 81 -5.26 0.62 -19.58
N LEU A 82 -5.97 0.25 -18.51
CA LEU A 82 -7.40 -0.09 -18.62
C LEU A 82 -8.29 1.14 -18.41
N LEU A 83 -7.85 2.17 -17.66
CA LEU A 83 -8.69 3.34 -17.36
C LEU A 83 -9.21 4.05 -18.62
N PRO A 84 -8.39 4.28 -19.67
CA PRO A 84 -8.87 4.90 -20.91
C PRO A 84 -9.82 4.00 -21.72
N ARG A 85 -9.84 2.68 -21.46
CA ARG A 85 -10.54 1.68 -22.29
C ARG A 85 -11.86 1.20 -21.69
N LEU A 86 -11.90 1.03 -20.36
CA LEU A 86 -13.01 0.37 -19.66
C LEU A 86 -13.72 1.29 -18.66
N GLY A 87 -13.18 2.50 -18.43
CA GLY A 87 -13.66 3.42 -17.40
C GLY A 87 -13.25 3.00 -15.98
N PHE A 88 -13.43 3.92 -15.03
CA PHE A 88 -12.86 3.82 -13.69
C PHE A 88 -13.19 2.53 -12.94
N VAL A 89 -14.48 2.20 -12.81
CA VAL A 89 -14.94 1.09 -11.95
C VAL A 89 -14.36 -0.25 -12.42
N LYS A 90 -14.40 -0.51 -13.73
CA LYS A 90 -13.91 -1.78 -14.29
C LYS A 90 -12.39 -1.89 -14.17
N SER A 91 -11.67 -0.81 -14.43
CA SER A 91 -10.20 -0.78 -14.32
C SER A 91 -9.72 -1.03 -12.89
N VAL A 92 -10.38 -0.40 -11.91
CA VAL A 92 -10.08 -0.61 -10.48
C VAL A 92 -10.41 -2.04 -10.07
N ALA A 93 -11.57 -2.58 -10.45
CA ALA A 93 -11.94 -3.96 -10.12
C ALA A 93 -10.93 -4.97 -10.66
N ILE A 94 -10.55 -4.85 -11.94
CA ILE A 94 -9.55 -5.73 -12.57
C ILE A 94 -8.18 -5.55 -11.89
N GLY A 95 -7.77 -4.31 -11.61
CA GLY A 95 -6.52 -4.04 -10.89
C GLY A 95 -6.49 -4.71 -9.53
N VAL A 96 -7.55 -4.57 -8.73
CA VAL A 96 -7.63 -5.17 -7.38
C VAL A 96 -7.58 -6.70 -7.46
N ILE A 97 -8.32 -7.31 -8.38
CA ILE A 97 -8.27 -8.77 -8.57
C ILE A 97 -6.86 -9.21 -8.96
N THR A 98 -6.22 -8.49 -9.88
CA THR A 98 -4.85 -8.78 -10.31
C THR A 98 -3.86 -8.65 -9.16
N TYR A 99 -3.97 -7.60 -8.34
CA TYR A 99 -3.17 -7.44 -7.13
C TYR A 99 -3.31 -8.64 -6.20
N MET A 100 -4.54 -9.07 -5.91
CA MET A 100 -4.80 -10.18 -5.00
C MET A 100 -4.19 -11.49 -5.52
N VAL A 101 -4.33 -11.77 -6.82
CA VAL A 101 -3.75 -12.97 -7.45
C VAL A 101 -2.23 -12.96 -7.38
N PHE A 102 -1.59 -11.86 -7.78
CA PHE A 102 -0.12 -11.76 -7.76
C PHE A 102 0.44 -11.76 -6.34
N SER A 103 -0.18 -11.06 -5.39
CA SER A 103 0.21 -11.08 -3.98
C SER A 103 0.05 -12.47 -3.35
N TRP A 104 -0.95 -13.23 -3.76
CA TRP A 104 -1.10 -14.61 -3.34
C TRP A 104 0.01 -15.50 -3.90
N ILE A 105 0.33 -15.36 -5.20
CA ILE A 105 1.44 -16.09 -5.83
C ILE A 105 2.77 -15.77 -5.14
N THR A 106 3.09 -14.50 -4.90
CA THR A 106 4.33 -14.12 -4.18
C THR A 106 4.35 -14.69 -2.77
N SER A 107 3.22 -14.71 -2.05
CA SER A 107 3.13 -15.32 -0.73
C SER A 107 3.44 -16.82 -0.75
N VAL A 108 2.89 -17.55 -1.72
CA VAL A 108 3.16 -18.99 -1.90
C VAL A 108 4.64 -19.22 -2.21
N ILE A 109 5.21 -18.47 -3.15
CA ILE A 109 6.64 -18.59 -3.49
C ILE A 109 7.51 -18.34 -2.26
N VAL A 110 7.27 -17.26 -1.52
CA VAL A 110 8.08 -16.89 -0.35
C VAL A 110 7.99 -17.94 0.75
N SER A 111 6.83 -18.58 0.93
CA SER A 111 6.66 -19.68 1.89
C SER A 111 7.55 -20.89 1.55
N HIS A 112 7.81 -21.15 0.27
CA HIS A 112 8.71 -22.21 -0.17
C HIS A 112 10.20 -21.86 0.00
N PHE A 113 10.56 -20.58 -0.07
CA PHE A 113 11.95 -20.11 0.02
C PHE A 113 12.41 -19.71 1.44
N GLY A 114 11.55 -19.86 2.46
CA GLY A 114 11.91 -19.62 3.86
C GLY A 114 12.23 -18.17 4.23
N TRP A 115 11.86 -17.20 3.38
CA TRP A 115 12.16 -15.77 3.58
C TRP A 115 11.18 -15.05 4.52
N GLY A 116 10.07 -15.71 4.87
CA GLY A 116 8.96 -15.16 5.64
C GLY A 116 8.81 -15.68 7.08
N ALA A 117 9.76 -16.47 7.58
CA ALA A 117 9.79 -16.98 8.96
C ALA A 117 11.00 -16.45 9.71
#